data_AF-A0A923PBP8-F1
#
_entry.id   AF-A0A923PBP8-F1
#
_cell.length_a   1.000
_cell.length_b   1.000
_cell.length_c   1.000
_cell.angle_alpha   90.00
_cell.angle_beta   90.00
_cell.angle_gamma   90.00
#
_symmetry.space_group_name_H-M   'P 1'
#
loop_
_entity.id
_entity.type
_entity.pdbx_description
1 polymer ?
#
loop_
_entity_poly.entity_id
_entity_poly.type
_entity_poly.pdbx_seq_one_letter_code
_entity_poly.pdbx_strand_id
1 'polypeptide(L)'
;MLPVQKWEIKAPFTEGFTQKLAVQAEITTQGTMALDFMAVLTIKKKDDKGFQAELAWKDLQLDGQPIGEDLTAPAQLGTRGELVRAEDEELGETLTRMANPFFILYPPNGVQAGDKWSHSQELKTTDGNFKVTYDYEVKGVEKIGETEVLKIAVKAAESGLTPPMKYDGFYWIAKDGTIERLELNITDWPVPPMGGSFPLKLKATKSK
;
A
#
# COMPACT_ATOMS: atom_id res chain seq x y z
N MET A 1 -32.51 -13.69 -13.62
CA MET A 1 -31.15 -13.38 -13.17
C MET A 1 -31.05 -11.87 -13.04
N LEU A 2 -30.68 -11.35 -11.87
CA LEU A 2 -30.36 -9.92 -11.74
C LEU A 2 -29.04 -9.65 -12.48
N PRO A 3 -28.88 -8.49 -13.14
CA PRO A 3 -27.63 -8.13 -13.80
C PRO A 3 -26.51 -8.07 -12.76
N VAL A 4 -25.38 -8.72 -13.05
CA VAL A 4 -24.20 -8.64 -12.19
C VAL A 4 -23.65 -7.22 -12.27
N GLN A 5 -23.59 -6.54 -11.12
CA GLN A 5 -23.12 -5.15 -11.04
C GLN A 5 -21.59 -5.13 -11.17
N LYS A 6 -21.10 -4.67 -12.31
CA LYS A 6 -19.67 -4.39 -12.50
C LYS A 6 -19.28 -3.09 -11.82
N TRP A 7 -18.13 -3.09 -11.18
CA TRP A 7 -17.48 -1.96 -10.53
C TRP A 7 -16.32 -1.47 -11.39
N GLU A 8 -16.39 -0.21 -11.82
CA GLU A 8 -15.28 0.44 -12.50
C GLU A 8 -14.40 1.18 -11.49
N ILE A 9 -13.47 0.45 -10.87
CA ILE A 9 -12.47 1.04 -9.96
C ILE A 9 -11.19 1.39 -10.73
N LYS A 10 -10.68 2.60 -10.53
CA LYS A 10 -9.45 3.13 -11.13
C LYS A 10 -8.68 3.92 -10.09
N ALA A 11 -7.40 4.20 -10.34
CA ALA A 11 -6.63 5.07 -9.47
C ALA A 11 -7.30 6.45 -9.37
N PRO A 12 -7.59 6.97 -8.17
CA PRO A 12 -8.28 8.26 -7.96
C PRO A 12 -7.38 9.47 -8.24
N PHE A 13 -6.19 9.25 -8.80
CA PHE A 13 -5.10 10.21 -8.80
C PHE A 13 -5.32 11.31 -9.83
N THR A 14 -5.47 12.52 -9.30
CA THR A 14 -5.43 13.80 -10.01
C THR A 14 -4.43 14.72 -9.32
N GLU A 15 -3.96 15.75 -10.00
CA GLU A 15 -3.08 16.74 -9.36
C GLU A 15 -3.77 17.36 -8.13
N GLY A 16 -3.06 17.40 -7.00
CA GLY A 16 -3.59 17.84 -5.71
C GLY A 16 -4.37 16.77 -4.93
N PHE A 17 -4.63 15.59 -5.51
CA PHE A 17 -5.24 14.48 -4.77
C PHE A 17 -4.40 14.14 -3.54
N THR A 18 -5.06 13.97 -2.39
CA THR A 18 -4.43 13.56 -1.14
C THR A 18 -5.20 12.40 -0.52
N GLN A 19 -4.48 11.36 -0.11
CA GLN A 19 -5.02 10.27 0.68
C GLN A 19 -4.26 10.16 2.00
N LYS A 20 -5.01 10.04 3.09
CA LYS A 20 -4.48 9.86 4.44
C LYS A 20 -5.00 8.55 5.01
N LEU A 21 -4.11 7.73 5.55
CA LEU A 21 -4.43 6.49 6.21
C LEU A 21 -3.85 6.53 7.63
N ALA A 22 -4.70 6.42 8.64
CA ALA A 22 -4.27 6.14 10.00
C ALA A 22 -3.88 4.67 10.08
N VAL A 23 -2.60 4.40 10.33
CA VAL A 23 -1.98 3.07 10.31
C VAL A 23 -1.73 2.60 11.74
N GLN A 24 -2.05 1.33 11.98
CA GLN A 24 -1.72 0.59 13.19
C GLN A 24 -1.06 -0.72 12.77
N ALA A 25 0.16 -0.96 13.23
CA ALA A 25 0.93 -2.15 12.93
C ALA A 25 1.36 -2.87 14.21
N GLU A 26 1.12 -4.17 14.29
CA GLU A 26 1.63 -5.04 15.35
C GLU A 26 2.90 -5.73 14.85
N ILE A 27 4.06 -5.32 15.35
CA ILE A 27 5.36 -5.90 14.99
C ILE A 27 5.65 -7.07 15.92
N THR A 28 5.93 -8.25 15.36
CA THR A 28 6.26 -9.45 16.15
C THR A 28 7.77 -9.67 16.17
N THR A 29 8.38 -9.53 17.35
CA THR A 29 9.80 -9.78 17.63
C THR A 29 9.96 -10.82 18.75
N GLN A 30 10.81 -10.56 19.77
CA GLN A 30 10.81 -11.32 21.04
C GLN A 30 9.56 -10.99 21.91
N GLY A 31 8.82 -9.95 21.54
CA GLY A 31 7.49 -9.59 22.04
C GLY A 31 6.67 -8.90 20.93
N THR A 32 5.48 -8.40 21.26
CA THR A 32 4.67 -7.60 20.35
C THR A 32 4.84 -6.12 20.68
N MET A 33 5.13 -5.31 19.67
CA MET A 33 5.13 -3.84 19.78
C MET A 33 4.07 -3.24 18.85
N ALA A 34 3.48 -2.13 19.26
CA ALA A 34 2.54 -1.37 18.45
C ALA A 34 3.25 -0.20 17.76
N LEU A 35 3.14 -0.11 16.44
CA LEU A 35 3.58 1.01 15.63
C LEU A 35 2.36 1.72 15.06
N ASP A 36 2.15 2.97 15.43
CA ASP A 36 1.09 3.82 14.92
C ASP A 36 1.68 5.00 14.13
N PHE A 37 1.09 5.36 12.99
CA PHE A 37 1.49 6.53 12.21
C PHE A 37 0.41 6.94 11.21
N MET A 38 0.51 8.14 10.66
CA MET A 38 -0.32 8.61 9.56
C MET A 38 0.44 8.49 8.24
N ALA A 39 0.02 7.58 7.36
CA ALA A 39 0.53 7.50 6.00
C ALA A 39 -0.23 8.49 5.11
N VAL A 40 0.51 9.37 4.42
CA VAL A 40 -0.03 10.40 3.53
C VAL A 40 0.56 10.22 2.15
N LEU A 41 -0.30 10.20 1.14
CA LEU A 41 0.05 10.26 -0.27
C LEU A 41 -0.52 11.54 -0.85
N THR A 42 0.33 12.37 -1.46
CA THR A 42 -0.10 13.58 -2.18
C THR A 42 0.38 13.52 -3.62
N ILE A 43 -0.53 13.62 -4.59
CA ILE A 43 -0.19 13.67 -6.02
C ILE A 43 0.20 15.10 -6.38
N LYS A 44 1.46 15.29 -6.77
CA LYS A 44 2.02 16.61 -7.12
C LYS A 44 1.83 16.92 -8.60
N LYS A 45 1.90 15.91 -9.46
CA LYS A 45 1.80 16.08 -10.92
C LYS A 45 1.42 14.77 -11.60
N LYS A 46 0.78 14.88 -12.76
CA LYS A 46 0.57 13.78 -13.70
C LYS A 46 1.34 14.03 -15.00
N ASP A 47 1.94 12.98 -15.56
CA ASP A 47 2.51 12.97 -16.90
C ASP A 47 2.14 11.67 -17.64
N ASP A 48 2.66 11.49 -18.86
CA ASP A 48 2.37 10.31 -19.69
C ASP A 48 2.91 9.00 -19.11
N LYS A 49 3.86 9.08 -18.17
CA LYS A 49 4.49 7.91 -17.53
C LYS A 49 3.82 7.53 -16.22
N GLY A 50 2.99 8.41 -15.64
CA GLY A 50 2.25 8.15 -14.42
C GLY A 50 2.07 9.39 -13.56
N PHE A 51 2.34 9.25 -12.27
CA PHE A 51 2.14 10.30 -11.28
C PHE A 51 3.41 10.56 -10.49
N GLN A 52 3.76 11.84 -10.35
CA GLN A 52 4.71 12.29 -9.35
C GLN A 52 3.95 12.56 -8.06
N ALA A 53 4.43 12.01 -6.97
CA ALA A 53 3.80 12.07 -5.68
C ALA A 53 4.79 12.40 -4.58
N GLU A 54 4.25 12.71 -3.41
CA GLU A 54 4.96 12.81 -2.15
C GLU A 54 4.32 11.83 -1.19
N LEU A 55 5.15 11.00 -0.60
CA LEU A 55 4.80 10.13 0.51
C LEU A 55 5.26 10.79 1.79
N ALA A 56 4.43 10.75 2.81
CA ALA A 56 4.84 11.13 4.15
C ALA A 56 4.30 10.16 5.19
N TRP A 57 5.11 9.84 6.19
CA TRP A 57 4.66 9.18 7.41
C TRP A 57 4.82 10.16 8.55
N LYS A 58 3.70 10.43 9.22
CA LYS A 58 3.63 11.44 10.27
C LYS A 58 3.25 10.84 11.60
N ASP A 59 3.62 11.53 12.66
CA ASP A 59 3.22 11.21 14.04
C ASP A 59 3.57 9.75 14.41
N LEU A 60 4.77 9.28 14.01
CA LEU A 60 5.20 7.92 14.28
C LEU A 60 5.30 7.66 15.78
N GLN A 61 4.66 6.60 16.26
CA GLN A 61 4.65 6.20 17.66
C GLN A 61 4.95 4.71 17.78
N LEU A 62 5.86 4.36 18.70
CA LEU A 62 6.14 2.99 19.11
C LEU A 62 5.68 2.81 20.56
N ASP A 63 4.76 1.87 20.79
CA ASP A 63 4.12 1.63 22.08
C ASP A 63 3.56 2.93 22.72
N GLY A 64 2.98 3.80 21.88
CA GLY A 64 2.41 5.08 22.27
C GLY A 64 3.43 6.19 22.59
N GLN A 65 4.72 5.96 22.36
CA GLN A 65 5.77 6.97 22.49
C GLN A 65 6.20 7.48 21.11
N PRO A 66 6.26 8.81 20.88
CA PRO A 66 6.77 9.35 19.63
C PRO A 66 8.18 8.84 19.29
N ILE A 67 8.40 8.43 18.04
CA ILE A 67 9.70 7.98 17.54
C ILE A 67 10.10 8.73 16.28
N GLY A 68 11.32 9.27 16.27
CA GLY A 68 11.88 9.95 15.10
C GLY A 68 11.14 11.23 14.69
N GLU A 69 11.47 11.71 13.51
CA GLU A 69 10.80 12.84 12.86
C GLU A 69 9.84 12.34 11.77
N ASP A 70 8.95 13.21 11.30
CA ASP A 70 8.10 12.93 10.14
C ASP A 70 8.97 12.58 8.93
N LEU A 71 8.71 11.43 8.32
CA LEU A 71 9.36 11.04 7.07
C LEU A 71 8.60 11.66 5.90
N THR A 72 9.29 12.29 4.96
CA THR A 72 8.71 12.79 3.71
C THR A 72 9.62 12.52 2.54
N ALA A 73 9.09 11.91 1.48
CA ALA A 73 9.87 11.44 0.35
C ALA A 73 9.14 11.64 -0.99
N PRO A 74 9.86 12.01 -2.07
CA PRO A 74 9.30 11.93 -3.41
C PRO A 74 8.99 10.48 -3.80
N ALA A 75 7.90 10.31 -4.55
CA ALA A 75 7.47 9.02 -5.06
C ALA A 75 7.00 9.11 -6.52
N GLN A 76 7.05 7.99 -7.22
CA GLN A 76 6.55 7.80 -8.57
C GLN A 76 5.57 6.65 -8.57
N LEU A 77 4.39 6.90 -9.14
CA LEU A 77 3.35 5.89 -9.32
C LEU A 77 3.08 5.65 -10.80
N GLY A 78 2.76 4.42 -11.15
CA GLY A 78 2.29 4.09 -12.49
C GLY A 78 0.84 4.50 -12.71
N THR A 79 0.38 4.37 -13.95
CA THR A 79 -0.96 4.85 -14.37
C THR A 79 -2.11 4.06 -13.73
N ARG A 80 -1.83 2.85 -13.23
CA ARG A 80 -2.79 1.99 -12.51
C ARG A 80 -2.57 2.01 -11.00
N GLY A 81 -1.85 3.01 -10.50
CA GLY A 81 -1.68 3.31 -9.09
C GLY A 81 -0.66 2.48 -8.33
N GLU A 82 0.08 1.62 -9.02
CA GLU A 82 1.23 0.90 -8.48
C GLU A 82 2.38 1.85 -8.10
N LEU A 83 3.05 1.56 -6.98
CA LEU A 83 4.28 2.26 -6.61
C LEU A 83 5.43 1.78 -7.51
N VAL A 84 6.09 2.73 -8.17
CA VAL A 84 7.24 2.48 -9.05
C VAL A 84 8.56 2.82 -8.35
N ARG A 85 8.57 3.89 -7.54
CA ARG A 85 9.75 4.30 -6.75
C ARG A 85 9.29 5.20 -5.61
N ALA A 86 9.91 5.05 -4.46
CA ALA A 86 9.95 6.03 -3.37
C ALA A 86 11.38 6.08 -2.83
N GLU A 87 11.91 7.28 -2.66
CA GLU A 87 13.31 7.48 -2.30
C GLU A 87 13.42 8.54 -1.22
N ASP A 88 14.11 8.17 -0.15
CA ASP A 88 14.42 9.02 0.99
C ASP A 88 15.95 9.03 1.16
N GLU A 89 16.52 10.12 1.67
CA GLU A 89 17.97 10.26 1.79
C GLU A 89 18.58 9.24 2.78
N GLU A 90 17.83 8.86 3.82
CA GLU A 90 18.31 7.95 4.86
C GLU A 90 17.89 6.50 4.60
N LEU A 91 16.64 6.28 4.17
CA LEU A 91 16.12 4.93 3.92
C LEU A 91 16.45 4.41 2.52
N GLY A 92 16.87 5.30 1.62
CA GLY A 92 17.09 4.99 0.21
C GLY A 92 15.86 4.31 -0.41
N GLU A 93 16.10 3.24 -1.15
CA GLU A 93 15.04 2.48 -1.82
C GLU A 93 14.34 1.47 -0.90
N THR A 94 14.79 1.32 0.35
CA THR A 94 14.06 0.54 1.37
C THR A 94 12.66 1.10 1.58
N LEU A 95 12.50 2.43 1.45
CA LEU A 95 11.20 3.08 1.52
C LEU A 95 10.23 2.55 0.46
N THR A 96 10.70 2.23 -0.75
CA THR A 96 9.85 1.62 -1.79
C THR A 96 9.25 0.31 -1.29
N ARG A 97 10.07 -0.55 -0.68
CA ARG A 97 9.60 -1.84 -0.13
C ARG A 97 8.60 -1.61 1.01
N MET A 98 8.93 -0.71 1.92
CA MET A 98 8.07 -0.46 3.09
C MET A 98 6.73 0.17 2.70
N ALA A 99 6.70 1.02 1.68
CA ALA A 99 5.52 1.73 1.21
C ALA A 99 4.63 0.88 0.28
N ASN A 100 5.19 -0.12 -0.41
CA ASN A 100 4.47 -0.94 -1.39
C ASN A 100 3.13 -1.53 -0.90
N PRO A 101 2.99 -2.04 0.34
CA PRO A 101 1.73 -2.57 0.86
C PRO A 101 0.58 -1.55 0.92
N PHE A 102 0.86 -0.25 0.90
CA PHE A 102 -0.17 0.80 0.91
C PHE A 102 -0.76 1.10 -0.46
N PHE A 103 -0.22 0.50 -1.52
CA PHE A 103 -0.68 0.71 -2.89
C PHE A 103 -1.41 -0.52 -3.42
N ILE A 104 -2.42 -0.25 -4.24
CA ILE A 104 -3.14 -1.26 -5.00
C ILE A 104 -2.94 -1.01 -6.48
N LEU A 105 -2.68 -2.08 -7.23
CA LEU A 105 -2.76 -2.03 -8.68
C LEU A 105 -4.21 -2.24 -9.11
N TYR A 106 -4.88 -1.15 -9.52
CA TYR A 106 -6.29 -1.21 -9.96
C TYR A 106 -6.45 -2.10 -11.19
N PRO A 107 -7.54 -2.87 -11.32
CA PRO A 107 -7.76 -3.78 -12.45
C PRO A 107 -7.79 -3.03 -13.80
N PRO A 108 -7.45 -3.69 -14.92
CA PRO A 108 -7.44 -3.04 -16.23
C PRO A 108 -8.85 -2.75 -16.77
N ASN A 109 -9.86 -3.47 -16.27
CA ASN A 109 -11.25 -3.39 -16.68
C ASN A 109 -12.15 -3.40 -15.43
N GLY A 110 -13.43 -3.09 -15.60
CA GLY A 110 -14.42 -3.22 -14.52
C GLY A 110 -14.52 -4.66 -14.00
N VAL A 111 -14.68 -4.79 -12.69
CA VAL A 111 -14.64 -6.07 -11.96
C VAL A 111 -15.94 -6.36 -11.21
N GLN A 112 -16.20 -7.62 -10.91
CA GLN A 112 -17.30 -8.11 -10.07
C GLN A 112 -16.80 -9.19 -9.10
N ALA A 113 -17.64 -9.60 -8.15
CA ALA A 113 -17.29 -10.67 -7.20
C ALA A 113 -16.82 -11.94 -7.91
N GLY A 114 -15.70 -12.50 -7.46
CA GLY A 114 -15.05 -13.68 -8.05
C GLY A 114 -14.01 -13.36 -9.12
N ASP A 115 -13.96 -12.13 -9.66
CA ASP A 115 -12.96 -11.74 -10.64
C ASP A 115 -11.56 -11.70 -10.02
N LYS A 116 -10.56 -12.03 -10.85
CA LYS A 116 -9.15 -12.09 -10.48
C LYS A 116 -8.31 -11.33 -11.49
N TRP A 117 -7.24 -10.70 -11.00
CA TRP A 117 -6.18 -10.17 -11.85
C TRP A 117 -4.85 -10.31 -11.15
N SER A 118 -3.80 -10.43 -11.95
CA SER A 118 -2.42 -10.54 -11.48
C SER A 118 -1.54 -9.58 -12.25
N HIS A 119 -0.42 -9.23 -11.64
CA HIS A 119 0.59 -8.40 -12.27
C HIS A 119 1.95 -8.67 -11.65
N SER A 120 3.00 -8.44 -12.41
CA SER A 120 4.34 -8.36 -11.87
C SER A 120 5.02 -7.11 -12.37
N GLN A 121 5.78 -6.46 -11.49
CA GLN A 121 6.61 -5.31 -11.82
C GLN A 121 8.05 -5.56 -11.36
N GLU A 122 9.01 -5.13 -12.17
CA GLU A 122 10.40 -5.05 -11.76
C GLU A 122 10.65 -3.66 -11.15
N LEU A 123 11.13 -3.65 -9.93
CA LEU A 123 11.54 -2.45 -9.20
C LEU A 123 13.07 -2.42 -9.19
N LYS A 124 13.62 -1.27 -9.54
CA LYS A 124 15.07 -1.07 -9.55
C LYS A 124 15.50 -0.58 -8.19
N THR A 125 16.56 -1.20 -7.67
CA THR A 125 17.32 -0.65 -6.55
C THR A 125 18.81 -0.59 -6.88
N THR A 126 19.53 0.22 -6.12
CA THR A 126 20.97 0.44 -6.15
C THR A 126 21.71 -0.86 -5.82
N ASP A 127 21.11 -1.70 -4.97
CA ASP A 127 21.64 -3.00 -4.56
C ASP A 127 21.20 -4.16 -5.48
N GLY A 128 20.35 -3.87 -6.47
CA GLY A 128 19.86 -4.84 -7.45
C GLY A 128 18.38 -4.66 -7.80
N ASN A 129 17.95 -5.25 -8.92
CA ASN A 129 16.53 -5.25 -9.26
C ASN A 129 15.81 -6.34 -8.48
N PHE A 130 14.60 -6.05 -8.03
CA PHE A 130 13.70 -7.05 -7.46
C PHE A 130 12.36 -7.02 -8.16
N LYS A 131 11.66 -8.15 -8.18
CA LYS A 131 10.36 -8.28 -8.82
C LYS A 131 9.31 -8.50 -7.75
N VAL A 132 8.24 -7.71 -7.81
CA VAL A 132 7.03 -7.93 -7.01
C VAL A 132 5.97 -8.56 -7.89
N THR A 133 5.34 -9.63 -7.42
CA THR A 133 4.17 -10.23 -8.06
C THR A 133 2.96 -10.06 -7.17
N TYR A 134 1.83 -9.67 -7.76
CA TYR A 134 0.55 -9.45 -7.11
C TYR A 134 -0.50 -10.37 -7.70
N ASP A 135 -1.33 -10.96 -6.84
CA ASP A 135 -2.54 -11.67 -7.17
C ASP A 135 -3.71 -11.07 -6.40
N TYR A 136 -4.75 -10.65 -7.11
CA TYR A 136 -5.93 -10.05 -6.53
C TYR A 136 -7.19 -10.87 -6.82
N GLU A 137 -8.14 -10.85 -5.89
CA GLU A 137 -9.47 -11.46 -6.07
C GLU A 137 -10.55 -10.58 -5.43
N VAL A 138 -11.58 -10.23 -6.19
CA VAL A 138 -12.75 -9.53 -5.66
C VAL A 138 -13.58 -10.49 -4.82
N LYS A 139 -13.73 -10.20 -3.52
CA LYS A 139 -14.54 -11.00 -2.60
C LYS A 139 -16.00 -10.58 -2.57
N GLY A 140 -16.27 -9.31 -2.86
CA GLY A 140 -17.63 -8.77 -2.93
C GLY A 140 -17.70 -7.33 -2.45
N VAL A 141 -18.94 -6.85 -2.31
CA VAL A 141 -19.24 -5.51 -1.81
C VAL A 141 -19.54 -5.59 -0.32
N GLU A 142 -18.95 -4.69 0.46
CA GLU A 142 -19.25 -4.48 1.87
C GLU A 142 -19.62 -2.99 2.10
N LYS A 143 -20.06 -2.65 3.32
CA LYS A 143 -20.25 -1.26 3.74
C LYS A 143 -19.31 -0.93 4.90
N ILE A 144 -18.69 0.25 4.84
CA ILE A 144 -17.96 0.87 5.94
C ILE A 144 -18.68 2.18 6.26
N GLY A 145 -19.42 2.21 7.36
CA GLY A 145 -20.39 3.28 7.61
C GLY A 145 -21.43 3.35 6.49
N GLU A 146 -21.50 4.49 5.82
CA GLU A 146 -22.40 4.72 4.68
C GLU A 146 -21.74 4.44 3.31
N THR A 147 -20.43 4.23 3.27
CA THR A 147 -19.67 4.02 2.04
C THR A 147 -19.75 2.56 1.59
N GLU A 148 -20.26 2.32 0.38
CA GLU A 148 -20.10 1.02 -0.29
C GLU A 148 -18.66 0.85 -0.77
N VAL A 149 -18.07 -0.30 -0.45
CA VAL A 149 -16.68 -0.61 -0.78
C VAL A 149 -16.57 -2.00 -1.41
N LEU A 150 -15.63 -2.15 -2.33
CA LEU A 150 -15.24 -3.42 -2.89
C LEU A 150 -14.13 -4.03 -2.02
N LYS A 151 -14.39 -5.20 -1.45
CA LYS A 151 -13.37 -5.97 -0.73
C LYS A 151 -12.57 -6.80 -1.71
N ILE A 152 -11.27 -6.57 -1.74
CA ILE A 152 -10.32 -7.19 -2.66
C ILE A 152 -9.28 -7.92 -1.82
N ALA A 153 -9.21 -9.25 -1.96
CA ALA A 153 -8.11 -10.01 -1.39
C ALA A 153 -6.84 -9.78 -2.22
N VAL A 154 -5.69 -9.71 -1.55
CA VAL A 154 -4.38 -9.58 -2.18
C VAL A 154 -3.43 -10.66 -1.66
N LYS A 155 -2.55 -11.12 -2.55
CA LYS A 155 -1.29 -11.79 -2.20
C LYS A 155 -0.19 -11.13 -3.00
N ALA A 156 0.91 -10.78 -2.34
CA ALA A 156 2.07 -10.19 -2.97
C ALA A 156 3.35 -10.85 -2.45
N ALA A 157 4.33 -11.00 -3.33
CA ALA A 157 5.64 -11.55 -2.98
C ALA A 157 6.76 -10.90 -3.80
N GLU A 158 7.83 -10.54 -3.11
CA GLU A 158 9.10 -10.14 -3.71
C GLU A 158 9.92 -11.36 -4.17
N SER A 159 10.77 -11.14 -5.17
CA SER A 159 11.79 -12.08 -5.63
C SER A 159 13.03 -11.30 -6.06
N GLY A 160 14.22 -11.88 -5.88
CA GLY A 160 15.50 -11.21 -6.13
C GLY A 160 16.15 -10.58 -4.90
N LEU A 161 15.45 -10.53 -3.76
CA LEU A 161 15.98 -10.08 -2.46
C LEU A 161 15.95 -11.21 -1.42
N THR A 162 16.83 -11.12 -0.42
CA THR A 162 16.88 -12.04 0.71
C THR A 162 16.93 -11.25 2.03
N PRO A 163 15.95 -11.39 2.94
CA PRO A 163 14.70 -12.13 2.75
C PRO A 163 13.71 -11.39 1.82
N PRO A 164 12.89 -12.12 1.05
CA PRO A 164 11.83 -11.52 0.24
C PRO A 164 10.64 -11.12 1.13
N MET A 165 10.18 -9.88 1.01
CA MET A 165 8.95 -9.45 1.66
C MET A 165 7.75 -10.12 0.99
N LYS A 166 6.76 -10.53 1.78
CA LYS A 166 5.47 -11.03 1.29
C LYS A 166 4.37 -10.40 2.09
N TYR A 167 3.20 -10.24 1.48
CA TYR A 167 2.01 -9.89 2.24
C TYR A 167 0.75 -10.45 1.61
N ASP A 168 -0.23 -10.72 2.46
CA ASP A 168 -1.57 -11.11 2.07
C ASP A 168 -2.61 -10.47 2.97
N GLY A 169 -3.84 -10.32 2.47
CA GLY A 169 -4.90 -9.69 3.23
C GLY A 169 -5.94 -9.07 2.32
N PHE A 170 -6.46 -7.91 2.72
CA PHE A 170 -7.58 -7.27 2.04
C PHE A 170 -7.39 -5.75 1.93
N TYR A 171 -7.85 -5.22 0.79
CA TYR A 171 -8.16 -3.81 0.60
C TYR A 171 -9.67 -3.61 0.51
N TRP A 172 -10.17 -2.50 1.04
CA TRP A 172 -11.54 -2.03 0.87
C TRP A 172 -11.50 -0.72 0.09
N ILE A 173 -11.98 -0.79 -1.16
CA ILE A 173 -11.86 0.30 -2.13
C ILE A 173 -13.24 0.90 -2.42
N ALA A 174 -13.40 2.20 -2.23
CA ALA A 174 -14.64 2.91 -2.59
C ALA A 174 -14.80 3.03 -4.11
N LYS A 175 -16.00 3.38 -4.58
CA LYS A 175 -16.28 3.54 -6.03
C LYS A 175 -15.39 4.58 -6.72
N ASP A 176 -14.95 5.60 -5.98
CA ASP A 176 -14.04 6.63 -6.49
C ASP A 176 -12.60 6.14 -6.64
N GLY A 177 -12.31 4.92 -6.18
CA GLY A 177 -10.98 4.33 -6.19
C GLY A 177 -10.22 4.53 -4.88
N THR A 178 -10.70 5.32 -3.92
CA THR A 178 -9.95 5.53 -2.68
C THR A 178 -9.93 4.28 -1.79
N ILE A 179 -8.81 4.06 -1.08
CA ILE A 179 -8.71 3.01 -0.06
C ILE A 179 -9.36 3.54 1.21
N GLU A 180 -10.46 2.91 1.61
CA GLU A 180 -11.19 3.20 2.86
C GLU A 180 -10.58 2.45 4.05
N ARG A 181 -10.10 1.23 3.80
CA ARG A 181 -9.43 0.38 4.78
C ARG A 181 -8.49 -0.60 4.09
N LEU A 182 -7.44 -1.01 4.78
CA LEU A 182 -6.65 -2.19 4.45
C LEU A 182 -6.30 -2.98 5.71
N GLU A 183 -6.17 -4.29 5.56
CA GLU A 183 -5.77 -5.22 6.62
C GLU A 183 -4.85 -6.26 6.00
N LEU A 184 -3.57 -6.25 6.37
CA LEU A 184 -2.53 -7.07 5.75
C LEU A 184 -1.72 -7.81 6.81
N ASN A 185 -1.35 -9.06 6.51
CA ASN A 185 -0.27 -9.76 7.19
C ASN A 185 0.96 -9.64 6.32
N ILE A 186 2.05 -9.13 6.87
CA ILE A 186 3.30 -8.89 6.15
C ILE A 186 4.39 -9.74 6.79
N THR A 187 5.18 -10.43 5.98
CA THR A 187 6.41 -11.11 6.40
C THR A 187 7.61 -10.33 5.90
N ASP A 188 8.63 -10.20 6.75
CA ASP A 188 9.89 -9.53 6.41
C ASP A 188 9.76 -8.06 6.00
N TRP A 189 8.83 -7.31 6.63
CA TRP A 189 8.73 -5.87 6.42
C TRP A 189 9.98 -5.17 6.99
N PRO A 190 10.72 -4.36 6.20
CA PRO A 190 11.94 -3.72 6.68
C PRO A 190 11.63 -2.69 7.78
N VAL A 191 12.37 -2.75 8.89
CA VAL A 191 12.35 -1.75 9.97
C VAL A 191 13.78 -1.27 10.23
N PRO A 192 14.29 -0.32 9.42
CA PRO A 192 15.68 0.13 9.51
C PRO A 192 16.11 0.62 10.90
N PRO A 193 15.29 1.37 11.68
CA PRO A 193 15.65 1.77 13.04
C PRO A 193 15.92 0.59 13.99
N MET A 194 15.40 -0.59 13.68
CA MET A 194 15.60 -1.82 14.44
C MET A 194 16.66 -2.75 13.84
N GLY A 195 17.30 -2.34 12.73
CA GLY A 195 18.37 -3.10 12.08
C GLY A 195 17.92 -4.43 11.46
N GLY A 196 16.63 -4.59 11.12
CA GLY A 196 16.12 -5.86 10.62
C GLY A 196 14.78 -5.78 9.90
N SER A 197 14.31 -6.94 9.44
CA SER A 197 12.98 -7.14 8.85
C SER A 197 12.13 -8.00 9.78
N PHE A 198 10.86 -7.65 9.94
CA PHE A 198 9.99 -8.30 10.91
C PHE A 198 8.62 -8.63 10.31
N PRO A 199 7.99 -9.73 10.75
CA PRO A 199 6.59 -9.96 10.48
C PRO A 199 5.73 -8.93 11.22
N LEU A 200 4.71 -8.43 10.55
CA LEU A 200 3.75 -7.51 11.16
C LEU A 200 2.33 -7.74 10.66
N LYS A 201 1.35 -7.37 11.49
CA LYS A 201 -0.04 -7.23 11.08
C LYS A 201 -0.35 -5.76 10.94
N LEU A 202 -0.80 -5.34 9.78
CA LEU A 202 -1.07 -3.95 9.45
C LEU A 202 -2.55 -3.73 9.27
N LYS A 203 -3.09 -2.73 9.95
CA LYS A 203 -4.43 -2.21 9.71
C LYS A 203 -4.30 -0.74 9.38
N ALA A 204 -4.98 -0.27 8.35
CA ALA A 204 -5.07 1.16 8.11
C ALA A 204 -6.48 1.55 7.70
N THR A 205 -6.90 2.74 8.13
CA THR A 205 -8.23 3.29 7.81
C THR A 205 -8.09 4.71 7.29
N LYS A 206 -8.97 5.08 6.36
CA LYS A 206 -9.00 6.43 5.80
C LYS A 206 -9.22 7.45 6.91
N SER A 207 -8.27 8.37 7.05
CA SER A 207 -8.41 9.53 7.91
C SER A 207 -9.11 10.65 7.16
N LYS A 208 -9.90 11.43 7.91
CA LYS A 208 -10.45 12.70 7.42
C LYS A 208 -9.36 13.75 7.20
#